data_AF-A0A9D4FZ60-F1
#
_entry.id   AF-A0A9D4FZ60-F1
#
_cell.length_a   1.000
_cell.length_b   1.000
_cell.length_c   1.000
_cell.angle_alpha   90.00
_cell.angle_beta   90.00
_cell.angle_gamma   90.00
#
_symmetry.space_group_name_H-M   'P 1'
#
loop_
_entity.id
_entity.type
_entity.pdbx_description
1 polymer ?
#
loop_
_entity_poly.entity_id
_entity_poly.type
_entity_poly.pdbx_seq_one_letter_code
_entity_poly.pdbx_strand_id
1 'polypeptide(L)'
;MAFRGRGGGPFYAGGYGPPNRQMQICQQLGIAYPPDGAQVHAYIMHVKRDARRFLNDNFLNEALQLYSLALLGCELCPTMPTVVEERPKLLCNRSLVCFKLRRFKDAEEDAKMTVAVCPAFVKGYWRASQAVKGGHNGALKAIPYLLEGLRRCQMAGNTNDLVDFVAEICELIPSAPRNDTMLYMIHNIGIGRDILPVDIWQKVVCRLAQNHKWESLSILICGRQSGPSEPLEGIACEVNCSGVSVGNTSS
;
A
#
# COMPACT_ATOMS: atom_id res chain seq x y z
N MET A 1 -60.53 18.41 53.88
CA MET A 1 -59.55 17.46 53.33
C MET A 1 -59.63 17.53 51.81
N ALA A 2 -58.52 17.87 51.18
CA ALA A 2 -58.38 18.15 49.76
C ALA A 2 -58.13 16.86 48.97
N PHE A 3 -58.60 16.79 47.72
CA PHE A 3 -57.85 16.18 46.61
C PHE A 3 -58.21 16.87 45.29
N ARG A 4 -57.28 17.68 44.79
CA ARG A 4 -57.19 18.11 43.38
C ARG A 4 -56.22 17.16 42.69
N GLY A 5 -56.65 16.46 41.65
CA GLY A 5 -55.77 15.77 40.70
C GLY A 5 -55.83 16.48 39.35
N ARG A 6 -54.77 17.21 39.02
CA ARG A 6 -54.59 17.92 37.73
C ARG A 6 -54.32 16.91 36.62
N GLY A 7 -54.94 17.13 35.46
CA GLY A 7 -54.62 16.46 34.21
C GLY A 7 -53.17 16.75 33.78
N GLY A 8 -52.44 15.69 33.47
CA GLY A 8 -51.15 15.76 32.81
C GLY A 8 -51.34 15.99 31.31
N GLY A 9 -50.76 17.07 30.81
CA GLY A 9 -50.60 17.29 29.37
C GLY A 9 -49.53 16.35 28.79
N PRO A 10 -49.54 16.13 27.46
CA PRO A 10 -48.55 15.30 26.80
C PRO A 10 -47.19 16.01 26.78
N PHE A 11 -46.19 15.35 27.36
CA PHE A 11 -44.79 15.69 27.19
C PHE A 11 -44.40 15.43 25.72
N TYR A 12 -44.30 16.51 24.92
CA TYR A 12 -43.47 16.48 23.72
C TYR A 12 -42.01 16.58 24.16
N ALA A 13 -41.40 15.43 24.44
CA ALA A 13 -39.95 15.34 24.54
C ALA A 13 -39.38 15.30 23.12
N GLY A 14 -39.08 16.48 22.56
CA GLY A 14 -38.23 16.62 21.39
C GLY A 14 -36.83 16.13 21.72
N GLY A 15 -36.59 14.84 21.48
CA GLY A 15 -35.29 14.22 21.65
C GLY A 15 -34.33 14.70 20.57
N TYR A 16 -33.59 15.77 20.86
CA TYR A 16 -32.32 16.06 20.20
C TYR A 16 -31.29 15.04 20.69
N GLY A 17 -31.39 13.81 20.18
CA GLY A 17 -30.27 12.87 20.22
C GLY A 17 -29.12 13.42 19.36
N PRO A 18 -27.86 13.02 19.62
CA PRO A 18 -26.75 13.40 18.78
C PRO A 18 -27.07 13.03 17.32
N PRO A 19 -26.71 13.88 16.34
CA PRO A 19 -26.89 13.57 14.93
C PRO A 19 -26.40 12.16 14.61
N ASN A 20 -27.22 11.34 13.94
CA ASN A 20 -26.78 10.08 13.36
C ASN A 20 -25.46 10.35 12.58
N ARG A 21 -24.41 9.54 12.79
CA ARG A 21 -23.10 9.70 12.12
C ARG A 21 -23.25 9.91 10.61
N GLN A 22 -24.19 9.22 9.97
CA GLN A 22 -24.49 9.41 8.54
C GLN A 22 -25.00 10.82 8.21
N MET A 23 -25.82 11.43 9.08
CA MET A 23 -26.30 12.80 8.90
C MET A 23 -25.16 13.81 9.02
N GLN A 24 -24.21 13.61 9.94
CA GLN A 24 -23.02 14.46 10.07
C GLN A 24 -22.15 14.38 8.80
N ILE A 25 -21.94 13.17 8.29
CA ILE A 25 -21.19 12.96 7.05
C ILE A 25 -21.93 13.61 5.87
N CYS A 26 -23.24 13.41 5.71
CA CYS A 26 -24.04 14.08 4.68
C CYS A 26 -23.87 15.61 4.73
N GLN A 27 -23.96 16.22 5.91
CA GLN A 27 -23.74 17.66 6.09
C GLN A 27 -22.33 18.09 5.68
N GLN A 28 -21.30 17.35 6.09
CA GLN A 28 -19.91 17.66 5.76
C GLN A 28 -19.62 17.53 4.25
N LEU A 29 -20.25 16.57 3.58
CA LEU A 29 -20.05 16.32 2.15
C LEU A 29 -20.99 17.13 1.25
N GLY A 30 -21.99 17.82 1.82
CA GLY A 30 -23.04 18.50 1.05
C GLY A 30 -23.97 17.54 0.32
N ILE A 31 -24.17 16.34 0.86
CA ILE A 31 -25.03 15.28 0.30
C ILE A 31 -26.37 15.28 1.04
N ALA A 32 -27.47 15.04 0.33
CA ALA A 32 -28.80 14.97 0.95
C ALA A 32 -28.89 13.80 1.93
N TYR A 33 -29.72 13.93 2.97
CA TYR A 33 -30.05 12.83 3.88
C TYR A 33 -31.51 12.41 3.65
N PRO A 34 -31.82 11.11 3.50
CA PRO A 34 -30.88 9.97 3.44
C PRO A 34 -30.00 9.99 2.17
N PRO A 35 -28.79 9.44 2.22
CA PRO A 35 -27.87 9.47 1.09
C PRO A 35 -28.36 8.58 -0.07
N ASP A 36 -28.36 9.14 -1.28
CA ASP A 36 -28.57 8.39 -2.51
C ASP A 36 -27.26 7.78 -3.02
N GLY A 37 -27.27 6.49 -3.37
CA GLY A 37 -26.07 5.76 -3.77
C GLY A 37 -25.42 6.31 -5.05
N ALA A 38 -26.21 6.74 -6.03
CA ALA A 38 -25.70 7.30 -7.27
C ALA A 38 -25.05 8.68 -7.03
N GLN A 39 -25.68 9.52 -6.21
CA GLN A 39 -25.12 10.80 -5.77
C GLN A 39 -23.79 10.60 -5.02
N VAL A 40 -23.73 9.66 -4.06
CA VAL A 40 -22.53 9.35 -3.29
C VAL A 40 -21.40 8.86 -4.21
N HIS A 41 -21.70 7.98 -5.16
CA HIS A 41 -20.70 7.49 -6.12
C HIS A 41 -20.16 8.62 -7.01
N ALA A 42 -21.03 9.47 -7.55
CA ALA A 42 -20.63 10.60 -8.37
C ALA A 42 -19.72 11.57 -7.58
N TYR A 43 -20.07 11.84 -6.31
CA TYR A 43 -19.23 12.62 -5.40
C TYR A 43 -17.84 12.00 -5.22
N ILE A 44 -17.76 10.70 -4.90
CA ILE A 44 -16.49 9.98 -4.72
C ILE A 44 -15.64 10.07 -5.99
N MET A 45 -16.23 9.85 -7.17
CA MET A 45 -15.51 9.93 -8.44
C MET A 45 -14.93 11.32 -8.70
N HIS A 46 -15.73 12.35 -8.46
CA HIS A 46 -15.31 13.74 -8.63
C HIS A 46 -14.14 14.08 -7.70
N VAL A 47 -14.30 13.83 -6.40
CA VAL A 47 -13.29 14.12 -5.39
C VAL A 47 -12.02 13.30 -5.61
N LYS A 48 -12.14 12.01 -5.96
CA LYS A 48 -10.99 11.14 -6.28
C LYS A 48 -10.19 11.66 -7.46
N ARG A 49 -10.86 12.12 -8.52
CA ARG A 49 -10.20 12.69 -9.71
C ARG A 49 -9.38 13.93 -9.33
N ASP A 50 -9.96 14.82 -8.54
CA ASP A 50 -9.31 16.05 -8.11
C ASP A 50 -8.17 15.75 -7.13
N ALA A 51 -8.36 14.81 -6.20
CA ALA A 51 -7.31 14.32 -5.29
C ALA A 51 -6.11 13.75 -6.06
N ARG A 52 -6.36 13.03 -7.16
CA ARG A 52 -5.30 12.49 -8.03
C ARG A 52 -4.53 13.59 -8.74
N ARG A 53 -5.22 14.65 -9.21
CA ARG A 53 -4.56 15.83 -9.78
C ARG A 53 -3.62 16.47 -8.76
N PHE A 54 -4.12 16.80 -7.57
CA PHE A 54 -3.31 17.38 -6.50
C PHE A 54 -2.13 16.49 -6.06
N LEU A 55 -2.32 15.17 -6.00
CA LEU A 55 -1.24 14.22 -5.72
C LEU A 55 -0.13 14.26 -6.79
N ASN A 56 -0.50 14.38 -8.07
CA ASN A 56 0.46 14.46 -9.18
C ASN A 56 1.21 15.81 -9.16
N ASP A 57 0.50 16.89 -8.86
CA ASP A 57 1.04 18.25 -8.74
C ASP A 57 1.78 18.49 -7.41
N ASN A 58 1.88 17.47 -6.56
CA ASN A 58 2.54 17.49 -5.25
C ASN A 58 1.91 18.44 -4.20
N PHE A 59 0.63 18.79 -4.37
CA PHE A 59 -0.21 19.44 -3.36
C PHE A 59 -0.76 18.40 -2.38
N LEU A 60 0.13 17.93 -1.49
CA LEU A 60 -0.12 16.72 -0.70
C LEU A 60 -1.20 16.89 0.38
N ASN A 61 -1.34 18.06 1.00
CA ASN A 61 -2.34 18.28 2.05
C ASN A 61 -3.76 18.31 1.48
N GLU A 62 -3.91 18.95 0.31
CA GLU A 62 -5.15 19.03 -0.45
C GLU A 62 -5.55 17.64 -0.95
N ALA A 63 -4.60 16.88 -1.51
CA ALA A 63 -4.83 15.50 -1.90
C ALA A 63 -5.28 14.64 -0.70
N LEU A 64 -4.64 14.80 0.46
CA LEU A 64 -5.00 14.08 1.69
C LEU A 64 -6.42 14.38 2.15
N GLN A 65 -6.80 15.67 2.15
CA GLN A 65 -8.13 16.11 2.51
C GLN A 65 -9.19 15.49 1.59
N LEU A 66 -8.97 15.56 0.27
CA LEU A 66 -9.92 15.03 -0.71
C LEU A 66 -10.04 13.50 -0.64
N TYR A 67 -8.94 12.75 -0.51
CA TYR A 67 -9.03 11.31 -0.29
C TYR A 67 -9.78 10.96 1.01
N SER A 68 -9.64 11.77 2.05
CA SER A 68 -10.37 11.58 3.31
C SER A 68 -11.87 11.85 3.15
N LEU A 69 -12.26 12.89 2.41
CA LEU A 69 -13.67 13.16 2.07
C LEU A 69 -14.27 12.05 1.21
N ALA A 70 -13.53 11.53 0.23
CA ALA A 70 -13.98 10.40 -0.58
C ALA A 70 -14.21 9.13 0.27
N LEU A 71 -13.33 8.86 1.25
CA LEU A 71 -13.49 7.74 2.18
C LEU A 71 -14.69 7.91 3.13
N LEU A 72 -15.00 9.14 3.57
CA LEU A 72 -16.24 9.43 4.28
C LEU A 72 -17.47 9.13 3.41
N GLY A 73 -17.42 9.46 2.12
CA GLY A 73 -18.45 9.07 1.15
C GLY A 73 -18.67 7.55 1.11
N CYS A 74 -17.59 6.77 1.19
CA CYS A 74 -17.71 5.30 1.25
C CYS A 74 -18.46 4.80 2.50
N GLU A 75 -18.43 5.54 3.61
CA GLU A 75 -19.16 5.17 4.84
C GLU A 75 -20.68 5.39 4.72
N LEU A 76 -21.14 6.25 3.81
CA LEU A 76 -22.57 6.49 3.58
C LEU A 76 -23.25 5.31 2.89
N CYS A 77 -22.54 4.64 1.97
CA CYS A 77 -23.06 3.51 1.18
C CYS A 77 -22.07 2.32 1.16
N PRO A 78 -21.77 1.70 2.32
CA PRO A 78 -20.66 0.76 2.45
C PRO A 78 -20.87 -0.58 1.75
N THR A 79 -22.10 -0.91 1.36
CA THR A 79 -22.47 -2.15 0.68
C THR A 79 -22.68 -1.98 -0.82
N MET A 80 -22.65 -0.76 -1.34
CA MET A 80 -22.90 -0.51 -2.75
C MET A 80 -21.69 -0.96 -3.59
N PRO A 81 -21.84 -1.86 -4.60
CA PRO A 81 -20.72 -2.46 -5.30
C PRO A 81 -19.70 -1.46 -5.86
N THR A 82 -20.19 -0.41 -6.52
CA THR A 82 -19.34 0.64 -7.12
C THR A 82 -18.60 1.51 -6.10
N VAL A 83 -19.06 1.56 -4.84
CA VAL A 83 -18.34 2.20 -3.72
C VAL A 83 -17.32 1.23 -3.11
N VAL A 84 -17.73 -0.03 -2.93
CA VAL A 84 -16.87 -1.10 -2.40
C VAL A 84 -15.61 -1.28 -3.26
N GLU A 85 -15.76 -1.27 -4.58
CA GLU A 85 -14.65 -1.40 -5.54
C GLU A 85 -13.65 -0.23 -5.52
N GLU A 86 -14.06 0.91 -4.98
CA GLU A 86 -13.29 2.15 -5.00
C GLU A 86 -12.54 2.40 -3.70
N ARG A 87 -13.12 1.96 -2.58
CA ARG A 87 -12.52 2.04 -1.25
C ARG A 87 -11.05 1.59 -1.18
N PRO A 88 -10.64 0.41 -1.69
CA PRO A 88 -9.22 0.01 -1.62
C PRO A 88 -8.31 0.92 -2.46
N LYS A 89 -8.80 1.46 -3.58
CA LYS A 89 -8.03 2.40 -4.42
C LYS A 89 -7.80 3.73 -3.70
N LEU A 90 -8.83 4.22 -3.00
CA LEU A 90 -8.77 5.45 -2.20
C LEU A 90 -7.82 5.30 -1.01
N LEU A 91 -7.95 4.22 -0.23
CA LEU A 91 -7.05 3.91 0.88
C LEU A 91 -5.59 3.81 0.41
N CYS A 92 -5.34 3.08 -0.67
CA CYS A 92 -4.00 2.91 -1.23
C CYS A 92 -3.37 4.23 -1.68
N ASN A 93 -4.15 5.12 -2.29
CA ASN A 93 -3.66 6.44 -2.68
C ASN A 93 -3.48 7.38 -1.48
N ARG A 94 -4.37 7.33 -0.49
CA ARG A 94 -4.22 8.11 0.74
C ARG A 94 -2.97 7.67 1.52
N SER A 95 -2.69 6.36 1.58
CA SER A 95 -1.45 5.80 2.10
C SER A 95 -0.21 6.41 1.42
N LEU A 96 -0.20 6.50 0.09
CA LEU A 96 0.88 7.16 -0.65
C LEU A 96 1.05 8.64 -0.25
N VAL A 97 -0.05 9.37 -0.14
CA VAL A 97 -0.01 10.79 0.26
C VAL A 97 0.58 10.92 1.67
N CYS A 98 0.12 10.12 2.63
CA CYS A 98 0.65 10.07 3.99
C CYS A 98 2.14 9.72 4.00
N PHE A 99 2.57 8.74 3.19
CA PHE A 99 3.98 8.38 3.05
C PHE A 99 4.82 9.55 2.54
N LYS A 100 4.37 10.25 1.47
CA LYS A 100 5.06 11.44 0.94
C LYS A 100 5.13 12.58 1.97
N LEU A 101 4.12 12.71 2.84
CA LEU A 101 4.09 13.64 3.97
C LEU A 101 4.93 13.17 5.19
N ARG A 102 5.63 12.04 5.10
CA ARG A 102 6.37 11.39 6.21
C ARG A 102 5.49 10.99 7.40
N ARG A 103 4.18 10.85 7.20
CA ARG A 103 3.21 10.33 8.17
C ARG A 103 3.17 8.80 8.07
N PHE A 104 4.27 8.15 8.44
CA PHE A 104 4.46 6.71 8.19
C PHE A 104 3.44 5.81 8.89
N LYS A 105 3.00 6.17 10.11
CA LYS A 105 1.98 5.41 10.84
C LYS A 105 0.64 5.40 10.10
N ASP A 106 0.18 6.58 9.69
CA ASP A 106 -1.08 6.73 8.94
C ASP A 106 -0.99 6.05 7.56
N ALA A 107 0.17 6.14 6.92
CA ALA A 107 0.42 5.44 5.67
C ALA A 107 0.33 3.91 5.83
N GLU A 108 0.90 3.37 6.91
CA GLU A 108 0.86 1.95 7.24
C GLU A 108 -0.58 1.50 7.53
N GLU A 109 -1.33 2.29 8.31
CA GLU A 109 -2.73 1.98 8.65
C GLU A 109 -3.61 1.92 7.40
N ASP A 110 -3.51 2.92 6.51
CA ASP A 110 -4.25 2.94 5.24
C ASP A 110 -3.86 1.77 4.32
N ALA A 111 -2.58 1.41 4.28
CA ALA A 111 -2.12 0.28 3.48
C ALA A 111 -2.61 -1.07 4.04
N LYS A 112 -2.60 -1.23 5.36
CA LYS A 112 -3.18 -2.41 6.05
C LYS A 112 -4.68 -2.53 5.79
N MET A 113 -5.40 -1.42 5.90
CA MET A 113 -6.83 -1.40 5.57
C MET A 113 -7.07 -1.73 4.09
N THR A 114 -6.21 -1.27 3.19
CA THR A 114 -6.30 -1.61 1.76
C THR A 114 -6.25 -3.12 1.54
N VAL A 115 -5.25 -3.81 2.11
CA VAL A 115 -5.09 -5.26 1.93
C VAL A 115 -6.15 -6.06 2.69
N ALA A 116 -6.67 -5.54 3.80
CA ALA A 116 -7.78 -6.16 4.52
C ALA A 116 -9.09 -6.09 3.72
N VAL A 117 -9.37 -4.97 3.07
CA VAL A 117 -10.57 -4.76 2.25
C VAL A 117 -10.47 -5.50 0.91
N CYS A 118 -9.29 -5.50 0.28
CA CYS A 118 -9.07 -6.16 -1.01
C CYS A 118 -7.71 -6.88 -1.03
N PRO A 119 -7.63 -8.14 -0.56
CA PRO A 119 -6.39 -8.91 -0.55
C PRO A 119 -5.80 -9.20 -1.93
N ALA A 120 -6.59 -9.09 -3.00
CA ALA A 120 -6.11 -9.23 -4.37
C ALA A 120 -5.41 -7.97 -4.90
N PHE A 121 -5.56 -6.82 -4.22
CA PHE A 121 -5.01 -5.56 -4.68
C PHE A 121 -3.54 -5.42 -4.27
N VAL A 122 -2.65 -5.96 -5.10
CA VAL A 122 -1.20 -6.09 -4.84
C VAL A 122 -0.51 -4.77 -4.47
N LYS A 123 -0.98 -3.64 -5.02
CA LYS A 123 -0.47 -2.30 -4.70
C LYS A 123 -0.63 -1.95 -3.21
N GLY A 124 -1.61 -2.52 -2.52
CA GLY A 124 -1.78 -2.35 -1.07
C GLY A 124 -0.57 -2.88 -0.28
N TYR A 125 -0.06 -4.07 -0.64
CA TYR A 125 1.13 -4.65 -0.02
C TYR A 125 2.38 -3.82 -0.30
N TRP A 126 2.50 -3.29 -1.52
CA TRP A 126 3.58 -2.37 -1.88
C TRP A 126 3.54 -1.08 -1.05
N ARG A 127 2.36 -0.51 -0.80
CA ARG A 127 2.25 0.67 0.08
C ARG A 127 2.58 0.34 1.53
N ALA A 128 2.17 -0.84 2.01
CA ALA A 128 2.46 -1.26 3.37
C ALA A 128 3.98 -1.42 3.58
N SER A 129 4.69 -2.03 2.62
CA SER A 129 6.15 -2.16 2.67
C SER A 129 6.83 -0.79 2.66
N GLN A 130 6.42 0.13 1.78
CA GLN A 130 6.96 1.50 1.74
C GLN A 130 6.74 2.24 3.06
N ALA A 131 5.54 2.16 3.63
CA ALA A 131 5.21 2.84 4.89
C ALA A 131 6.11 2.39 6.04
N VAL A 132 6.35 1.09 6.19
CA VAL A 132 7.19 0.57 7.28
C VAL A 132 8.69 0.77 7.04
N LYS A 133 9.15 0.86 5.78
CA LYS A 133 10.55 1.22 5.44
C LYS A 133 10.99 2.55 6.03
N GLY A 134 10.06 3.50 6.20
CA GLY A 134 10.35 4.83 6.75
C GLY A 134 10.71 4.87 8.24
N GLY A 135 10.56 3.77 8.99
CA GLY A 135 10.82 3.71 10.44
C GLY A 135 12.11 2.94 10.83
N HIS A 136 12.39 2.88 12.14
CA HIS A 136 13.46 2.03 12.68
C HIS A 136 13.24 0.55 12.35
N ASN A 137 14.31 -0.13 11.90
CA ASN A 137 14.28 -1.50 11.37
C ASN A 137 13.29 -1.69 10.21
N GLY A 138 13.03 -0.63 9.44
CA GLY A 138 12.01 -0.60 8.40
C GLY A 138 12.22 -1.63 7.30
N ALA A 139 13.47 -1.97 6.96
CA ALA A 139 13.79 -3.02 5.98
C ALA A 139 13.23 -4.39 6.39
N LEU A 140 13.48 -4.83 7.63
CA LEU A 140 12.99 -6.13 8.12
C LEU A 140 11.45 -6.18 8.19
N LYS A 141 10.81 -5.08 8.59
CA LYS A 141 9.35 -4.99 8.64
C LYS A 141 8.69 -4.97 7.26
N ALA A 142 9.39 -4.47 6.25
CA ALA A 142 8.89 -4.38 4.89
C ALA A 142 8.81 -5.73 4.19
N ILE A 143 9.74 -6.63 4.54
CA ILE A 143 9.86 -7.96 3.94
C ILE A 143 8.49 -8.68 3.96
N PRO A 144 7.84 -8.97 5.11
CA PRO A 144 6.56 -9.69 5.13
C PRO A 144 5.49 -9.19 4.13
N TYR A 145 5.37 -7.87 3.96
CA TYR A 145 4.43 -7.30 3.00
C TYR A 145 4.84 -7.55 1.56
N LEU A 146 6.13 -7.39 1.23
CA LEU A 146 6.64 -7.65 -0.11
C LEU A 146 6.48 -9.13 -0.49
N LEU A 147 6.69 -10.04 0.46
CA LEU A 147 6.53 -11.49 0.23
C LEU A 147 5.08 -11.86 -0.07
N GLU A 148 4.15 -11.36 0.74
CA GLU A 148 2.74 -11.62 0.51
C GLU A 148 2.28 -10.98 -0.80
N GLY A 149 2.74 -9.76 -1.11
CA GLY A 149 2.50 -9.12 -2.41
C GLY A 149 3.02 -9.93 -3.60
N LEU A 150 4.25 -10.47 -3.49
CA LEU A 150 4.86 -11.35 -4.48
C LEU A 150 4.03 -12.61 -4.70
N ARG A 151 3.61 -13.28 -3.62
CA ARG A 151 2.76 -14.48 -3.68
C ARG A 151 1.45 -14.21 -4.41
N ARG A 152 0.84 -13.06 -4.16
CA ARG A 152 -0.38 -12.62 -4.87
C ARG A 152 -0.13 -12.37 -6.35
N CYS A 153 1.01 -11.78 -6.71
CA CYS A 153 1.39 -11.57 -8.11
C CYS A 153 1.60 -12.88 -8.86
N GLN A 154 2.24 -13.87 -8.22
CA GLN A 154 2.42 -15.22 -8.77
C GLN A 154 1.06 -15.89 -9.03
N MET A 155 0.15 -15.86 -8.05
CA MET A 155 -1.20 -16.42 -8.20
C MET A 155 -2.01 -15.74 -9.31
N ALA A 156 -1.80 -14.43 -9.52
CA ALA A 156 -2.49 -13.66 -10.55
C ALA A 156 -1.81 -13.72 -11.94
N GLY A 157 -0.60 -14.27 -12.04
CA GLY A 157 0.17 -14.31 -13.29
C GLY A 157 0.65 -12.93 -13.78
N ASN A 158 0.75 -11.92 -12.91
CA ASN A 158 1.19 -10.58 -13.31
C ASN A 158 2.71 -10.44 -13.21
N THR A 159 3.38 -10.63 -14.35
CA THR A 159 4.84 -10.60 -14.45
C THR A 159 5.48 -9.27 -14.09
N ASN A 160 4.85 -8.14 -14.43
CA ASN A 160 5.44 -6.81 -14.19
C ASN A 160 5.45 -6.48 -12.71
N ASP A 161 4.32 -6.65 -12.03
CA ASP A 161 4.26 -6.43 -10.58
C ASP A 161 5.17 -7.44 -9.85
N LEU A 162 5.26 -8.69 -10.33
CA LEU A 162 6.17 -9.70 -9.79
C LEU A 162 7.63 -9.24 -9.85
N VAL A 163 8.11 -8.74 -10.99
CA VAL A 163 9.47 -8.19 -11.14
C VAL A 163 9.71 -7.04 -10.17
N ASP A 164 8.72 -6.15 -10.01
CA ASP A 164 8.82 -5.01 -9.10
C ASP A 164 8.98 -5.45 -7.65
N PHE A 165 8.20 -6.44 -7.20
CA PHE A 165 8.32 -7.01 -5.86
C PHE A 165 9.67 -7.70 -5.64
N VAL A 166 10.14 -8.52 -6.59
CA VAL A 166 11.44 -9.19 -6.46
C VAL A 166 12.58 -8.17 -6.42
N ALA A 167 12.57 -7.16 -7.29
CA ALA A 167 13.58 -6.10 -7.27
C ALA A 167 13.60 -5.35 -5.93
N GLU A 168 12.44 -4.98 -5.38
CA GLU A 168 12.36 -4.27 -4.10
C GLU A 168 12.87 -5.12 -2.94
N ILE A 169 12.60 -6.42 -2.95
CA ILE A 169 13.15 -7.38 -1.97
C ILE A 169 14.68 -7.42 -2.08
N CYS A 170 15.23 -7.48 -3.30
CA CYS A 170 16.68 -7.45 -3.53
C CYS A 170 17.33 -6.14 -3.08
N GLU A 171 16.62 -5.01 -3.18
CA GLU A 171 17.08 -3.71 -2.66
C GLU A 171 17.22 -3.68 -1.13
N LEU A 172 16.54 -4.58 -0.40
CA LEU A 172 16.66 -4.65 1.06
C LEU A 172 17.86 -5.49 1.53
N ILE A 173 18.43 -6.33 0.67
CA ILE A 173 19.52 -7.26 1.01
C ILE A 173 20.75 -6.54 1.60
N PRO A 174 21.24 -5.43 1.03
CA PRO A 174 22.41 -4.74 1.59
C PRO A 174 22.21 -4.22 3.02
N SER A 175 20.97 -3.78 3.32
CA SER A 175 20.60 -3.19 4.60
C SER A 175 20.26 -4.22 5.68
N ALA A 176 20.20 -5.50 5.32
CA ALA A 176 19.87 -6.56 6.24
C ALA A 176 21.07 -7.03 7.07
N PRO A 177 20.83 -7.55 8.30
CA PRO A 177 21.85 -8.29 9.05
C PRO A 177 22.44 -9.41 8.20
N ARG A 178 23.76 -9.62 8.29
CA ARG A 178 24.58 -10.33 7.28
C ARG A 178 24.13 -11.75 6.91
N ASN A 179 23.32 -12.44 7.73
CA ASN A 179 22.98 -13.85 7.52
C ASN A 179 21.49 -14.15 7.37
N ASP A 180 20.58 -13.33 7.89
CA ASP A 180 19.21 -13.82 8.08
C ASP A 180 18.31 -13.55 6.87
N THR A 181 18.47 -12.41 6.21
CA THR A 181 17.44 -11.95 5.26
C THR A 181 17.48 -12.67 3.92
N MET A 182 18.66 -12.87 3.33
CA MET A 182 18.77 -13.52 2.02
C MET A 182 18.56 -15.05 2.12
N LEU A 183 19.09 -15.69 3.16
CA LEU A 183 18.76 -17.09 3.46
C LEU A 183 17.27 -17.26 3.77
N TYR A 184 16.66 -16.34 4.52
CA TYR A 184 15.21 -16.33 4.73
C TYR A 184 14.45 -16.20 3.40
N MET A 185 14.84 -15.28 2.51
CA MET A 185 14.29 -15.09 1.16
C MET A 185 14.36 -16.35 0.28
N ILE A 186 15.49 -17.07 0.33
CA ILE A 186 15.68 -18.29 -0.46
C ILE A 186 14.89 -19.45 0.15
N HIS A 187 15.04 -19.70 1.46
CA HIS A 187 14.50 -20.90 2.11
C HIS A 187 13.01 -20.81 2.46
N ASN A 188 12.48 -19.64 2.82
CA ASN A 188 11.11 -19.52 3.35
C ASN A 188 10.10 -19.00 2.32
N ILE A 189 10.56 -18.38 1.23
CA ILE A 189 9.69 -17.59 0.33
C ILE A 189 9.70 -18.14 -1.09
N GLY A 190 10.71 -18.91 -1.44
CA GLY A 190 10.81 -19.46 -2.78
C GLY A 190 11.27 -18.45 -3.83
N ILE A 191 12.22 -17.57 -3.49
CA ILE A 191 12.93 -16.73 -4.47
C ILE A 191 14.27 -17.38 -4.83
N GLY A 192 14.26 -18.70 -5.00
CA GLY A 192 15.41 -19.48 -5.43
C GLY A 192 15.58 -19.46 -6.94
N ARG A 193 16.79 -19.79 -7.40
CA ARG A 193 17.12 -19.98 -8.82
C ARG A 193 16.13 -20.92 -9.51
N ASP A 194 15.74 -22.00 -8.83
CA ASP A 194 14.87 -23.04 -9.39
C ASP A 194 13.38 -22.68 -9.38
N ILE A 195 13.01 -21.53 -8.78
CA ILE A 195 11.61 -21.18 -8.53
C ILE A 195 11.14 -20.05 -9.45
N LEU A 196 11.99 -19.05 -9.68
CA LEU A 196 11.70 -17.98 -10.62
C LEU A 196 12.40 -18.24 -11.96
N PRO A 197 11.69 -18.17 -13.10
CA PRO A 197 12.28 -18.36 -14.42
C PRO A 197 13.38 -17.34 -14.73
N VAL A 198 14.34 -17.71 -15.59
CA VAL A 198 15.48 -16.88 -15.98
C VAL A 198 15.06 -15.52 -16.57
N ASP A 199 13.94 -15.46 -17.30
CA ASP A 199 13.45 -14.20 -17.89
C ASP A 199 12.97 -13.19 -16.82
N ILE A 200 12.46 -13.68 -15.69
CA ILE A 200 12.13 -12.84 -14.54
C ILE A 200 13.40 -12.27 -13.93
N TRP A 201 14.40 -13.12 -13.69
CA TRP A 201 15.69 -12.69 -13.16
C TRP A 201 16.40 -11.68 -14.08
N GLN A 202 16.32 -11.88 -15.39
CA GLN A 202 16.82 -10.92 -16.38
C GLN A 202 16.16 -9.55 -16.22
N LYS A 203 14.83 -9.50 -16.07
CA LYS A 203 14.10 -8.23 -15.87
C LYS A 203 14.46 -7.56 -14.54
N VAL A 204 14.63 -8.34 -13.46
CA VAL A 204 15.04 -7.84 -12.15
C VAL A 204 16.44 -7.22 -12.23
N VAL A 205 17.40 -7.91 -12.84
CA VAL A 205 18.77 -7.41 -13.05
C VAL A 205 18.77 -6.11 -13.85
N CYS A 206 18.04 -6.06 -14.97
CA CYS A 206 17.93 -4.84 -15.78
C CYS A 206 17.33 -3.68 -14.99
N ARG A 207 16.28 -3.92 -14.18
CA ARG A 207 15.64 -2.90 -13.34
C ARG A 207 16.59 -2.37 -12.26
N LEU A 208 17.28 -3.26 -11.55
CA LEU A 208 18.25 -2.86 -10.53
C LEU A 208 19.39 -2.02 -11.13
N ALA A 209 19.88 -2.39 -12.32
CA ALA A 209 20.90 -1.62 -13.02
C ALA A 209 20.41 -0.23 -13.46
N GLN A 210 19.20 -0.15 -14.04
CA GLN A 210 18.56 1.12 -14.43
C GLN A 210 18.37 2.07 -13.23
N ASN A 211 18.14 1.52 -12.04
CA ASN A 211 17.99 2.27 -10.79
C ASN A 211 19.31 2.44 -10.02
N HIS A 212 20.45 2.11 -10.63
CA HIS A 212 21.81 2.21 -10.04
C HIS A 212 21.99 1.45 -8.71
N LYS A 213 21.30 0.31 -8.54
CA LYS A 213 21.33 -0.54 -7.34
C LYS A 213 22.49 -1.55 -7.40
N TRP A 214 23.71 -1.04 -7.57
CA TRP A 214 24.89 -1.87 -7.85
C TRP A 214 25.25 -2.84 -6.74
N GLU A 215 25.07 -2.48 -5.47
CA GLU A 215 25.36 -3.37 -4.34
C GLU A 215 24.40 -4.57 -4.31
N SER A 216 23.09 -4.32 -4.46
CA SER A 216 22.10 -5.40 -4.60
C SER A 216 22.39 -6.28 -5.81
N LEU A 217 22.77 -5.68 -6.94
CA LEU A 217 23.12 -6.41 -8.16
C LEU A 217 24.35 -7.31 -7.97
N SER A 218 25.40 -6.78 -7.33
CA SER A 218 26.62 -7.53 -7.01
C SER A 218 26.32 -8.74 -6.14
N ILE A 219 25.54 -8.56 -5.07
CA ILE A 219 25.14 -9.67 -4.19
C ILE A 219 24.28 -10.69 -4.95
N LEU A 220 23.40 -10.24 -5.85
CA LEU A 220 22.51 -11.12 -6.60
C LEU A 220 23.26 -12.02 -7.60
N ILE A 221 24.27 -11.47 -8.29
CA ILE A 221 25.02 -12.18 -9.34
C ILE A 221 26.20 -12.97 -8.74
N CYS A 222 27.00 -12.32 -7.90
CA CYS A 222 28.25 -12.86 -7.40
C CYS A 222 28.09 -13.58 -6.05
N GLY A 223 26.93 -13.43 -5.40
CA GLY A 223 26.75 -13.90 -4.04
C GLY A 223 27.48 -13.03 -3.02
N ARG A 224 27.62 -13.54 -1.79
CA ARG A 224 28.32 -12.86 -0.70
C ARG A 224 29.32 -13.81 -0.04
N GLN A 225 30.61 -13.46 -0.10
CA GLN A 225 31.72 -14.32 0.37
C GLN A 225 32.34 -13.90 1.72
N SER A 226 31.65 -13.16 2.60
CA SER A 226 32.32 -12.55 3.77
C SER A 226 31.64 -12.78 5.12
N GLY A 227 32.17 -13.72 5.91
CA GLY A 227 31.85 -13.96 7.31
C GLY A 227 32.22 -15.39 7.78
N PRO A 228 32.05 -15.72 9.07
CA PRO A 228 32.17 -17.09 9.59
C PRO A 228 30.99 -18.01 9.20
N SER A 229 29.99 -17.49 8.50
CA SER A 229 28.85 -18.21 7.93
C SER A 229 29.16 -18.80 6.56
N GLU A 230 28.41 -19.81 6.14
CA GLU A 230 28.53 -20.43 4.82
C GLU A 230 28.44 -19.37 3.69
N PRO A 231 29.29 -19.51 2.65
CA PRO A 231 29.27 -18.61 1.50
C PRO A 231 27.91 -18.69 0.81
N LEU A 232 27.34 -17.52 0.52
CA LEU A 232 26.08 -17.44 -0.18
C LEU A 232 26.35 -17.28 -1.67
N GLU A 233 25.91 -18.24 -2.49
CA GLU A 233 26.03 -18.16 -3.94
C GLU A 233 25.07 -17.10 -4.53
N GLY A 234 25.42 -16.58 -5.71
CA GLY A 234 24.55 -15.68 -6.45
C GLY A 234 23.32 -16.42 -6.99
N ILE A 235 22.13 -15.87 -6.75
CA ILE A 235 20.86 -16.47 -7.16
C ILE A 235 20.46 -16.14 -8.61
N ALA A 236 21.10 -15.16 -9.24
CA ALA A 236 20.86 -14.75 -10.63
C ALA A 236 22.09 -14.95 -11.53
N CYS A 237 22.89 -16.00 -11.27
CA CYS A 237 24.18 -16.24 -11.93
C CYS A 237 24.10 -16.60 -13.44
N GLU A 238 22.94 -17.01 -13.94
CA GLU A 238 22.73 -17.41 -15.35
C GLU A 238 22.15 -16.29 -16.23
N VAL A 239 21.97 -15.09 -15.66
CA VAL A 239 21.40 -13.96 -16.38
C VAL A 239 22.41 -13.37 -17.36
N ASN A 240 21.97 -13.09 -18.59
CA ASN A 240 22.82 -12.44 -19.58
C ASN A 240 23.03 -10.96 -19.21
N CYS A 241 24.25 -10.62 -18.82
CA CYS A 241 24.62 -9.26 -18.41
C CYS A 241 25.20 -8.40 -19.56
N SER A 242 25.27 -8.90 -20.80
CA SER A 242 25.95 -8.22 -21.92
C SER A 242 25.32 -6.88 -22.32
N GLY A 243 24.07 -6.63 -21.94
CA GLY A 243 23.35 -5.36 -22.17
C GLY A 243 23.23 -4.47 -20.92
N VAL A 244 23.82 -4.85 -19.80
CA VAL A 244 23.75 -4.10 -18.54
C VAL A 244 24.86 -3.06 -18.53
N SER A 245 24.54 -1.83 -18.97
CA SER A 245 25.51 -0.74 -18.98
C SER A 245 25.77 -0.24 -17.56
N VAL A 246 26.96 -0.51 -17.03
CA VAL A 246 27.56 0.25 -15.93
C VAL A 246 27.89 1.61 -16.55
N GLY A 247 27.07 2.64 -16.29
CA GLY A 247 27.24 3.96 -16.92
C GLY A 247 28.70 4.43 -16.86
N ASN A 248 29.16 5.13 -17.92
CA ASN A 248 30.53 5.59 -18.11
C ASN A 248 31.19 5.98 -16.78
N THR A 249 32.12 5.15 -16.31
CA THR A 249 33.05 5.55 -15.27
C THR A 249 33.98 6.57 -15.91
N SER A 250 33.63 7.84 -15.80
CA SER A 250 34.59 8.92 -16.03
C SER A 250 35.69 8.76 -14.99
N SER A 251 36.80 8.20 -15.47
CA SER A 251 38.11 8.11 -14.84
C SER A 251 38.67 9.47 -14.45
#